data_AF-A0A0W0G0T3-F1
#
_entry.id   AF-A0A0W0G0T3-F1
#
_cell.length_a   1.000
_cell.length_b   1.000
_cell.length_c   1.000
_cell.angle_alpha   90.00
_cell.angle_beta   90.00
_cell.angle_gamma   90.00
#
_symmetry.space_group_name_H-M   'P 1'
#
loop_
_entity.id
_entity.type
_entity.pdbx_description
1 polymer ?
#
loop_
_entity_poly.entity_id
_entity_poly.type
_entity_poly.pdbx_seq_one_letter_code
_entity_poly.pdbx_strand_id
1 'polypeptide(L)'
;MSADASSSTQQSTDSYKTMEEYPASTIPDLGGHMYSRLTHTWDNPEVLKAMSLDMPIVEFPAEVAEPEFPLLPRIMYEEIENGQITVWLEEVKKAEKKVWEEREHIECAEKERVEKE
;
A
#
# COMPACT_ATOMS: atom_id res chain seq x y z
N MET A 1 43.52 51.43 11.55
CA MET A 1 43.14 50.51 10.47
C MET A 1 41.62 50.44 10.49
N SER A 2 40.97 51.01 9.46
CA SER A 2 39.51 51.11 9.36
C SER A 2 39.10 50.50 8.03
N ALA A 3 38.18 49.53 8.06
CA ALA A 3 37.53 49.00 6.87
C ALA A 3 36.03 49.08 7.10
N ASP A 4 35.37 49.87 6.27
CA ASP A 4 33.95 50.18 6.33
C ASP A 4 33.12 48.92 6.02
N ALA A 5 32.27 48.52 6.96
CA ALA A 5 31.30 47.45 6.74
C ALA A 5 30.17 47.98 5.85
N SER A 6 30.26 47.70 4.55
CA SER A 6 29.21 48.03 3.58
C SER A 6 28.02 47.08 3.78
N SER A 7 26.97 47.59 4.42
CA SER A 7 25.69 46.88 4.61
C SER A 7 24.79 47.11 3.40
N SER A 8 24.71 46.12 2.52
CA SER A 8 23.80 46.14 1.37
C SER A 8 22.37 45.90 1.85
N THR A 9 21.58 46.96 1.93
CA THR A 9 20.13 46.86 2.17
C THR A 9 19.45 46.57 0.83
N GLN A 10 19.29 45.29 0.47
CA GLN A 10 18.37 44.91 -0.62
C GLN A 10 16.95 44.85 -0.07
N GLN A 11 16.19 45.93 -0.24
CA GLN A 11 14.74 45.89 -0.13
C GLN A 11 14.20 45.16 -1.37
N SER A 12 14.04 43.84 -1.28
CA SER A 12 13.27 43.07 -2.27
C SER A 12 11.81 43.45 -2.09
N THR A 13 11.33 44.37 -2.93
CA THR A 13 9.90 44.69 -2.99
C THR A 13 9.25 43.70 -3.95
N ASP A 14 9.34 42.41 -3.61
CA ASP A 14 8.53 41.40 -4.28
C ASP A 14 7.10 41.62 -3.81
N SER A 15 6.35 42.38 -4.61
CA SER A 15 4.90 42.52 -4.52
C SER A 15 4.30 41.13 -4.75
N TYR A 16 4.26 40.31 -3.69
CA TYR A 16 3.48 39.09 -3.68
C TYR A 16 2.04 39.50 -4.01
N LYS A 17 1.52 38.98 -5.11
CA LYS A 17 0.10 39.13 -5.43
C LYS A 17 -0.68 38.61 -4.22
N THR A 18 -1.64 39.40 -3.74
CA THR A 18 -2.65 38.96 -2.79
C THR A 18 -3.17 37.59 -3.24
N MET A 19 -2.91 36.58 -2.42
CA MET A 19 -3.40 35.22 -2.62
C MET A 19 -4.92 35.31 -2.63
N GLU A 20 -5.59 34.93 -3.72
CA GLU A 20 -7.03 34.75 -3.66
C GLU A 20 -7.31 33.64 -2.64
N GLU A 21 -7.89 34.05 -1.52
CA GLU A 21 -8.26 33.18 -0.42
C GLU A 21 -9.47 32.38 -0.88
N TYR A 22 -9.22 31.22 -1.48
CA TYR A 22 -10.27 30.27 -1.79
C TYR A 22 -10.98 29.90 -0.47
N PRO A 23 -12.32 29.88 -0.43
CA PRO A 23 -13.02 29.42 0.76
C PRO A 23 -12.53 28.02 1.10
N ALA A 24 -12.06 27.83 2.32
CA ALA A 24 -11.64 26.54 2.82
C ALA A 24 -12.86 25.60 2.78
N SER A 25 -12.97 24.80 1.72
CA SER A 25 -13.95 23.73 1.66
C SER A 25 -13.70 22.84 2.87
N THR A 26 -14.68 22.79 3.77
CA THR A 26 -14.65 21.85 4.88
C THR A 26 -14.66 20.46 4.27
N ILE A 27 -13.54 19.74 4.40
CA ILE A 27 -13.43 18.36 3.97
C ILE A 27 -14.52 17.61 4.75
N PRO A 28 -15.53 17.03 4.09
CA PRO A 28 -16.53 16.25 4.80
C PRO A 28 -15.81 15.13 5.55
N ASP A 29 -16.21 14.91 6.81
CA ASP A 29 -15.63 13.87 7.66
C ASP A 29 -15.93 12.49 7.06
N LEU A 30 -15.03 12.03 6.20
CA LEU A 30 -15.06 10.71 5.59
C LEU A 30 -14.83 9.60 6.62
N GLY A 31 -14.44 9.94 7.86
CA GLY A 31 -14.21 8.99 8.96
C GLY A 31 -15.48 8.26 9.42
N GLY A 32 -16.66 8.86 9.22
CA GLY A 32 -17.95 8.25 9.58
C GLY A 32 -18.53 7.32 8.50
N HIS A 33 -18.00 7.35 7.28
CA HIS A 33 -18.47 6.52 6.19
C HIS A 33 -17.55 5.32 6.04
N MET A 34 -17.66 4.36 6.96
CA MET A 34 -17.29 3.00 6.62
C MET A 34 -18.21 2.58 5.48
N TYR A 35 -17.70 2.63 4.24
CA TYR A 35 -18.37 2.04 3.08
C TYR A 35 -18.91 0.69 3.51
N SER A 36 -20.23 0.51 3.48
CA SER A 36 -20.88 -0.74 3.87
C SER A 36 -20.29 -1.84 3.01
N ARG A 37 -19.27 -2.52 3.56
CA ARG A 37 -18.41 -3.56 2.98
C ARG A 37 -18.80 -3.90 1.54
N LEU A 38 -18.49 -2.99 0.61
CA LEU A 38 -18.97 -3.08 -0.77
C LEU A 38 -18.40 -4.33 -1.45
N THR A 39 -17.41 -4.97 -0.83
CA THR A 39 -16.62 -6.07 -1.34
C THR A 39 -17.36 -7.42 -1.41
N HIS A 40 -18.54 -7.60 -0.82
CA HIS A 40 -19.19 -8.92 -0.86
C HIS A 40 -19.93 -9.22 -2.18
N THR A 41 -20.34 -8.20 -2.92
CA THR A 41 -21.10 -8.35 -4.18
C THR A 41 -20.22 -8.28 -5.43
N TRP A 42 -18.93 -7.96 -5.31
CA TRP A 42 -18.02 -7.82 -6.44
C TRP A 42 -17.51 -9.16 -6.97
N ASP A 43 -17.68 -10.25 -6.21
CA ASP A 43 -17.34 -11.60 -6.67
C ASP A 43 -18.47 -12.28 -7.44
N ASN A 44 -19.66 -11.66 -7.53
CA ASN A 44 -20.78 -12.21 -8.29
C ASN A 44 -20.64 -11.83 -9.78
N PRO A 45 -20.41 -12.80 -10.68
CA PRO A 45 -20.25 -12.53 -12.11
C PRO A 45 -21.50 -11.94 -12.76
N GLU A 46 -22.70 -12.20 -12.23
CA GLU A 46 -23.95 -11.61 -12.74
C GLU A 46 -24.05 -10.11 -12.44
N VAL A 47 -23.64 -9.71 -11.22
CA VAL A 47 -23.59 -8.30 -10.80
C VAL A 47 -22.56 -7.55 -11.63
N LEU A 48 -21.36 -8.13 -11.80
CA LEU A 48 -20.32 -7.56 -12.65
C LEU A 48 -20.79 -7.42 -14.11
N LYS A 49 -21.50 -8.42 -14.64
CA LYS A 49 -22.03 -8.39 -16.01
C LYS A 49 -23.10 -7.31 -16.20
N ALA A 50 -24.00 -7.14 -15.23
CA ALA A 50 -24.99 -6.06 -15.27
C ALA A 50 -24.33 -4.67 -15.22
N MET A 51 -23.34 -4.48 -14.33
CA MET A 51 -22.57 -3.23 -14.24
C MET A 51 -21.76 -2.95 -15.51
N SER A 52 -21.24 -3.99 -16.17
CA SER A 52 -20.53 -3.85 -17.46
C SER A 52 -21.44 -3.39 -18.61
N LEU A 53 -22.75 -3.63 -18.51
CA LEU A 53 -23.71 -3.22 -19.52
C LEU A 53 -24.02 -1.72 -19.45
N ASP A 54 -23.96 -1.14 -18.25
CA ASP A 54 -24.15 0.29 -17.99
C ASP A 54 -22.86 1.11 -18.15
N MET A 55 -21.69 0.47 -18.26
CA MET A 55 -20.42 1.14 -18.53
C MET A 55 -20.13 1.12 -20.03
N PRO A 56 -20.34 2.23 -20.77
CA PRO A 56 -19.91 2.29 -22.16
C PRO A 56 -18.38 2.14 -22.22
N ILE A 57 -17.91 1.17 -23.01
CA ILE A 57 -16.50 1.02 -23.32
C ILE A 57 -16.11 2.24 -24.16
N VAL A 58 -15.41 3.19 -23.54
CA VAL A 58 -14.84 4.35 -24.25
C VAL A 58 -13.61 3.85 -25.00
N GLU A 59 -13.77 3.61 -26.30
CA GLU A 59 -12.63 3.36 -27.19
C GLU A 59 -11.87 4.68 -27.38
N PHE A 60 -10.66 4.75 -26.82
CA PHE A 60 -9.78 5.89 -27.05
C PHE A 60 -9.12 5.74 -28.43
N PRO A 61 -9.36 6.65 -29.40
CA PRO A 61 -8.83 6.54 -30.76
C PRO A 61 -7.34 6.91 -30.87
N ALA A 62 -6.59 6.89 -29.76
CA ALA A 62 -5.19 7.25 -29.75
C ALA A 62 -4.35 6.00 -29.49
N GLU A 63 -3.51 5.64 -30.46
CA GLU A 63 -2.36 4.78 -30.22
C GLU A 63 -1.40 5.56 -29.31
N VAL A 64 -1.63 5.47 -28.00
CA VAL A 64 -0.77 6.08 -27.00
C VAL A 64 0.51 5.26 -27.00
N ALA A 65 1.58 5.84 -27.54
CA ALA A 65 2.91 5.24 -27.43
C ALA A 65 3.17 4.93 -25.95
N GLU A 66 3.49 3.66 -25.65
CA GLU A 66 3.86 3.27 -24.30
C GLU A 66 5.01 4.19 -23.83
N PRO A 67 4.90 4.79 -22.64
CA PRO A 67 5.98 5.62 -22.14
C PRO A 67 7.24 4.77 -22.02
N GLU A 68 8.36 5.27 -22.55
CA GLU A 68 9.68 4.66 -22.35
C GLU A 68 10.04 4.73 -20.86
N PHE A 69 9.64 3.72 -20.10
CA PHE A 69 10.03 3.62 -18.70
C PHE A 69 11.54 3.32 -18.63
N PRO A 70 12.31 4.06 -17.81
CA PRO A 70 13.68 3.67 -17.56
C PRO A 70 13.68 2.27 -16.94
N LEU A 71 14.54 1.38 -17.46
CA LEU A 71 14.76 0.07 -16.88
C LEU A 71 15.17 0.26 -15.42
N LEU A 72 14.28 -0.09 -14.49
CA LEU A 72 14.58 -0.06 -13.06
C LEU A 72 15.85 -0.90 -12.80
N PRO A 73 16.72 -0.50 -11.85
CA PRO A 73 17.81 -1.36 -11.44
C PRO A 73 17.21 -2.70 -11.00
N ARG A 74 17.57 -3.75 -11.75
CA ARG A 74 17.27 -5.12 -11.41
C ARG A 74 17.88 -5.34 -10.03
N ILE A 75 17.06 -5.36 -8.98
CA ILE A 75 17.52 -5.72 -7.64
C ILE A 75 18.11 -7.11 -7.79
N MET A 76 19.44 -7.18 -7.84
CA MET A 76 20.15 -8.43 -7.99
C MET A 76 20.08 -9.12 -6.64
N TYR A 77 19.11 -10.03 -6.48
CA TYR A 77 19.08 -10.99 -5.37
C TYR A 77 20.27 -11.98 -5.42
N GLU A 78 21.31 -11.67 -6.19
CA GLU A 78 22.38 -12.55 -6.62
C GLU A 78 23.46 -12.75 -5.52
N GLU A 79 23.38 -11.98 -4.43
CA GLU A 79 24.31 -12.07 -3.28
C GLU A 79 23.69 -12.64 -2.01
N ILE A 80 22.42 -13.06 -2.02
CA ILE A 80 21.98 -13.96 -0.94
C ILE A 80 22.57 -15.33 -1.27
N GLU A 81 23.74 -15.59 -0.70
CA GLU A 81 24.46 -16.86 -0.82
C GLU A 81 23.46 -18.01 -0.62
N ASN A 82 23.27 -18.84 -1.66
CA ASN A 82 22.20 -19.84 -1.72
C ASN A 82 22.12 -20.72 -0.45
N GLY A 83 23.24 -20.90 0.26
CA GLY A 83 23.30 -21.58 1.55
C GLY A 83 22.45 -20.91 2.65
N GLN A 84 22.43 -19.57 2.74
CA GLN A 84 21.65 -18.84 3.74
C GLN A 84 20.14 -19.02 3.53
N ILE A 85 19.69 -19.05 2.27
CA ILE A 85 18.29 -19.31 1.91
C ILE A 85 17.90 -20.73 2.36
N THR A 86 18.75 -21.72 2.12
CA THR A 86 18.46 -23.12 2.51
C THR A 86 18.38 -23.29 4.02
N VAL A 87 19.28 -22.65 4.78
CA VAL A 87 19.26 -22.68 6.25
C VAL A 87 17.98 -22.02 6.77
N TRP A 88 17.62 -20.85 6.25
CA TRP A 88 16.40 -20.16 6.66
C TRP A 88 15.13 -20.97 6.36
N LEU A 89 15.07 -21.62 5.20
CA LEU A 89 13.95 -22.50 4.83
C LEU A 89 13.82 -23.71 5.75
N GLU A 90 14.93 -24.31 6.18
CA GLU A 90 14.89 -25.41 7.15
C GLU A 90 14.41 -24.96 8.53
N GLU A 91 14.84 -23.78 8.99
CA GLU A 91 14.37 -23.21 10.25
C GLU A 91 12.88 -22.89 10.23
N VAL A 92 12.38 -22.30 9.14
CA VAL A 92 10.95 -22.02 8.96
C VAL A 92 10.13 -23.32 8.99
N LYS A 93 10.55 -24.35 8.25
CA LYS A 93 9.88 -25.67 8.27
C LYS A 93 9.87 -26.30 9.66
N LYS A 94 10.97 -26.18 10.39
CA LYS A 94 11.08 -26.70 11.76
C LYS A 94 10.16 -25.96 12.73
N ALA A 95 10.08 -24.64 12.61
CA ALA A 95 9.20 -23.81 13.42
C ALA A 95 7.73 -24.13 13.15
N GLU A 96 7.35 -24.24 11.87
CA GLU A 96 5.99 -24.58 11.45
C GLU A 96 5.55 -25.95 11.97
N LYS A 97 6.42 -26.98 11.84
CA LYS A 97 6.15 -28.31 12.39
C LYS A 97 5.89 -28.28 13.90
N LYS A 98 6.71 -27.52 14.64
CA LYS A 98 6.57 -27.39 16.10
C LYS A 98 5.24 -26.74 16.49
N VAL A 99 4.82 -25.69 15.77
CA VAL A 99 3.53 -25.03 16.00
C VAL A 99 2.37 -25.97 15.74
N TRP A 100 2.45 -26.78 14.69
CA TRP A 100 1.40 -27.75 14.38
C TRP A 100 1.29 -28.84 15.44
N GLU A 101 2.41 -29.40 15.90
CA GLU A 101 2.46 -30.39 16.98
C GLU A 101 1.91 -29.83 18.32
N GLU A 102 2.27 -28.59 18.67
CA GLU A 102 1.75 -27.92 19.87
C GLU A 102 0.24 -27.72 19.80
N ARG A 103 -0.28 -27.32 18.64
CA ARG A 103 -1.72 -27.20 18.40
C ARG A 103 -2.44 -28.54 18.55
N GLU A 104 -1.92 -29.61 17.95
CA GLU A 104 -2.51 -30.95 18.10
C GLU A 104 -2.52 -31.42 19.54
N HIS A 105 -1.45 -31.16 20.30
CA HIS A 105 -1.37 -31.56 21.71
C HIS A 105 -2.42 -30.81 22.56
N ILE A 106 -2.63 -29.52 22.29
CA ILE A 106 -3.66 -28.72 22.96
C ILE A 106 -5.05 -29.25 22.60
N GLU A 107 -5.31 -29.51 21.33
CA GLU A 107 -6.61 -30.03 20.86
C GLU A 107 -6.92 -31.42 21.46
N CYS A 108 -5.94 -32.32 21.51
CA CYS A 108 -6.11 -33.63 22.15
C CYS A 108 -6.39 -33.49 23.65
N ALA A 109 -5.68 -32.60 24.35
CA ALA A 109 -5.89 -32.36 25.77
C ALA A 109 -7.27 -31.73 26.07
N GLU A 110 -7.79 -30.89 25.16
CA GLU A 110 -9.13 -30.33 25.28
C GLU A 110 -10.20 -31.39 25.06
N LYS A 111 -10.07 -32.23 24.03
CA LYS A 111 -10.99 -33.35 23.77
C LYS A 111 -11.03 -34.34 24.94
N GLU A 112 -9.89 -34.68 25.52
CA GLU A 112 -9.82 -35.57 26.69
C GLU A 112 -10.53 -34.99 27.92
N ARG A 113 -10.45 -33.66 28.13
CA ARG A 113 -11.16 -32.98 29.23
C ARG A 113 -12.67 -33.01 29.03
N VAL A 114 -13.13 -32.78 27.80
CA VAL A 114 -14.56 -32.82 27.46
C VAL A 114 -15.13 -34.23 27.56
N GLU A 115 -14.35 -35.28 27.26
CA GLU A 115 -14.81 -36.68 27.38
C GLU A 115 -14.87 -37.18 28.84
N LYS A 116 -14.11 -36.56 29.75
CA LYS A 116 -14.08 -36.91 31.18
C LYS A 116 -15.06 -36.12 32.05
N GLU A 117 -15.76 -35.14 31.48
CA GLU A 117 -16.85 -34.38 32.12
C GLU A 117 -18.21 -35.01 31.84
#